data_AF-A0A6B3EB13-F1
#
_entry.id   AF-A0A6B3EB13-F1
#
_cell.length_a   1.000
_cell.length_b   1.000
_cell.length_c   1.000
_cell.angle_alpha   90.00
_cell.angle_beta   90.00
_cell.angle_gamma   90.00
#
_symmetry.space_group_name_H-M   'P 1'
#
loop_
_entity.id
_entity.type
_entity.pdbx_description
1 polymer ?
#
loop_
_entity_poly.entity_id
_entity_poly.type
_entity_poly.pdbx_seq_one_letter_code
_entity_poly.pdbx_strand_id
1 'polypeptide(L)' 'MKLDSMYQDVILDHYKHPHGRGLRPGDAEVHHVNPTCGD' A
#
# COMPACT_ATOMS: atom_id res chain seq x y z
N MET A 1 7.69 16.95 13.17
CA MET A 1 9.05 17.06 12.57
C MET A 1 9.82 15.74 12.55
N LYS A 2 10.18 15.08 13.67
CA LYS A 2 10.89 13.78 13.59
C LYS A 2 10.00 12.62 13.14
N LEU A 3 8.77 12.62 13.61
CA LEU A 3 7.80 11.56 13.31
C LEU A 3 7.33 11.62 11.84
N ASP A 4 7.08 12.81 11.31
CA ASP A 4 6.65 12.99 9.92
C ASP A 4 7.70 12.51 8.92
N SER A 5 8.98 12.81 9.20
CA SER A 5 10.11 12.30 8.39
C SER A 5 10.19 10.79 8.43
N MET A 6 10.02 10.18 9.61
CA MET A 6 10.01 8.72 9.74
C MET A 6 8.86 8.10 8.93
N TYR A 7 7.65 8.67 9.00
CA TYR A 7 6.52 8.20 8.21
C TYR A 7 6.78 8.35 6.71
N GLN A 8 7.34 9.47 6.28
CA GLN A 8 7.65 9.69 4.87
C GLN A 8 8.61 8.62 4.33
N ASP A 9 9.67 8.30 5.06
CA ASP A 9 10.65 7.30 4.63
C ASP A 9 10.03 5.91 4.48
N VAL A 10 9.24 5.47 5.47
CA VAL A 10 8.57 4.16 5.45
C VAL A 10 7.55 4.08 4.32
N ILE A 11 6.72 5.12 4.15
CA ILE A 11 5.70 5.18 3.11
C ILE A 11 6.35 5.11 1.73
N LEU A 12 7.41 5.90 1.50
CA LEU A 12 8.09 5.95 0.21
C LEU A 12 8.82 4.65 -0.12
N ASP A 13 9.36 3.95 0.88
CA ASP A 13 9.96 2.63 0.68
C ASP A 13 8.93 1.60 0.24
N HIS A 14 7.79 1.48 0.95
CA HIS A 14 6.74 0.51 0.60
C HIS A 14 6.07 0.81 -0.75
N TYR A 15 6.00 2.08 -1.14
CA TYR A 15 5.53 2.48 -2.46
C TYR A 15 6.48 2.01 -3.57
N LYS A 16 7.80 2.18 -3.38
CA LYS A 16 8.83 1.78 -4.36
C LYS A 16 9.06 0.28 -4.40
N HIS A 17 8.96 -0.39 -3.26
CA HIS A 17 9.22 -1.81 -3.08
C HIS A 17 7.97 -2.52 -2.52
N PRO A 18 6.88 -2.64 -3.31
CA PRO A 18 5.64 -3.19 -2.82
C PRO A 18 5.80 -4.67 -2.44
N HIS A 19 5.56 -4.97 -1.16
CA HIS A 19 5.60 -6.32 -0.63
C HIS A 19 4.24 -7.03 -0.80
N GLY A 20 4.26 -8.31 -1.18
CA GLY A 20 3.03 -9.11 -1.30
C GLY A 20 2.12 -8.75 -2.48
N ARG A 21 2.64 -8.06 -3.50
CA ARG A 21 1.92 -7.72 -4.72
C ARG A 21 1.54 -8.97 -5.52
N GLY A 22 0.30 -9.01 -6.01
CA GLY A 22 -0.23 -10.06 -6.88
C GLY A 22 -1.22 -10.99 -6.16
N LEU A 23 -2.07 -11.66 -6.95
CA LEU A 23 -3.03 -12.62 -6.42
C LEU A 23 -2.30 -13.88 -5.92
N ARG A 24 -2.73 -14.40 -4.77
CA ARG A 24 -2.22 -15.64 -4.18
C ARG A 24 -3.38 -16.60 -3.93
N PRO A 25 -3.17 -17.92 -3.99
CA PRO A 25 -4.21 -18.88 -3.64
C PRO A 25 -4.72 -18.66 -2.21
N GLY A 26 -6.04 -18.74 -2.04
CA GLY A 26 -6.72 -18.60 -0.76
C GLY A 26 -8.22 -18.84 -0.91
N ASP A 27 -8.95 -18.79 0.20
CA ASP A 27 -10.39 -19.11 0.22
C ASP A 27 -11.28 -17.94 -0.22
N ALA A 28 -10.73 -16.72 -0.35
CA ALA A 28 -11.47 -15.52 -0.73
C ALA A 28 -10.56 -14.47 -1.41
N GLU A 29 -11.16 -13.64 -2.26
CA GLU A 29 -10.53 -12.49 -2.94
C GLU A 29 -11.38 -11.22 -2.70
N VAL A 30 -10.72 -10.06 -2.60
CA VAL A 30 -11.37 -8.78 -2.30
C VAL A 30 -10.86 -7.69 -3.24
N HIS A 31 -11.79 -6.88 -3.76
CA HIS A 31 -11.50 -5.72 -4.60
C HIS A 31 -12.10 -4.48 -3.96
N HIS A 32 -11.29 -3.44 -3.80
CA HIS A 32 -11.73 -2.14 -3.30
C HIS A 32 -11.42 -1.07 -4.34
N VAL A 33 -12.29 -0.06 -4.41
CA VAL A 33 -12.13 1.11 -5.28
C VAL A 33 -12.41 2.35 -4.46
N ASN A 34 -11.52 3.33 -4.51
CA ASN A 34 -11.71 4.65 -3.93
C ASN A 34 -11.95 5.67 -5.05
N PRO A 35 -13.21 5.97 -5.43
CA PRO A 35 -13.52 6.81 -6.58
C PRO A 35 -13.16 8.29 -6.38
N THR A 36 -12.91 8.74 -5.15
CA THR A 36 -12.55 10.13 -4.87
C THR A 36 -11.11 10.43 -5.28
N CYS A 37 -10.18 9.50 -5.04
CA CYS A 37 -8.76 9.65 -5.37
C CYS A 37 -8.33 8.86 -6.61
N GLY A 38 -9.11 7.84 -7.00
CA GLY A 38 -8.83 6.99 -8.16
C GLY A 38 -7.95 5.76 -7.86
N ASP A 39 -7.92 5.30 -6.60
CA ASP A 39 -7.24 4.07 -6.20
C ASP A 39 -8.09 2.82 -6.46
#